data_AF-A0A0J8ATJ1-F1
#
_entry.id   AF-A0A0J8ATJ1-F1
#
_cell.length_a   1.000
_cell.length_b   1.000
_cell.length_c   1.000
_cell.angle_alpha   90.00
_cell.angle_beta   90.00
_cell.angle_gamma   90.00
#
_symmetry.space_group_name_H-M   'P 1'
#
loop_
_entity.id
_entity.type
_entity.pdbx_description
1 polymer ?
#
loop_
_entity_poly.entity_id
_entity_poly.type
_entity_poly.pdbx_seq_one_letter_code
_entity_poly.pdbx_strand_id
1 'polypeptide(L)'
;MATMMVVAALAGASDIGVADPQRRALLDALRPAIERDLMQKVKFVVRTLRRQDRWAFAHVVPQTPAGGSIDFSQTRHAERVEAGIFDGPDVYALLEQKDGRWIVRDFVVGPTDVAYLAWPDEFGAPMGLFERAE
;
A
#
# COMPACT_ATOMS: atom_id res chain seq x y z
N MET A 1 42.84 1.47 18.84
CA MET A 1 41.73 0.77 18.16
C MET A 1 40.67 1.82 17.85
N ALA A 2 40.46 2.14 16.58
CA ALA A 2 39.47 3.14 16.18
C ALA A 2 38.11 2.45 16.03
N THR A 3 37.17 2.82 16.90
CA THR A 3 35.77 2.40 16.79
C THR A 3 35.18 3.01 15.53
N MET A 4 34.87 2.16 14.55
CA MET A 4 34.18 2.57 13.33
C MET A 4 32.71 2.84 13.69
N MET A 5 32.34 4.10 13.87
CA MET A 5 30.94 4.51 13.87
C MET A 5 30.40 4.29 12.46
N VAL A 6 29.60 3.25 12.27
CA VAL A 6 28.73 3.15 11.09
C VAL A 6 27.60 4.16 11.31
N VAL A 7 27.73 5.33 10.70
CA VAL A 7 26.60 6.23 10.51
C VAL A 7 25.73 5.58 9.43
N ALA A 8 24.70 4.85 9.84
CA ALA A 8 23.64 4.48 8.92
C ALA A 8 22.94 5.78 8.52
N ALA A 9 23.15 6.21 7.27
CA ALA A 9 22.29 7.23 6.71
C ALA A 9 20.86 6.70 6.78
N LEU A 10 19.95 7.44 7.44
CA LEU A 10 18.52 7.21 7.32
C LEU A 10 18.18 7.47 5.86
N ALA A 11 18.20 6.43 5.02
CA ALA A 11 17.79 6.55 3.64
C ALA A 11 16.31 6.96 3.67
N GLY A 12 16.02 8.15 3.15
CA GLY A 12 14.64 8.61 2.97
C GLY A 12 13.85 7.63 2.11
N ALA A 13 12.53 7.82 2.07
CA ALA A 13 11.68 6.97 1.25
C ALA A 13 12.16 6.92 -0.21
N SER A 14 12.12 5.72 -0.78
CA SER A 14 12.54 5.45 -2.16
C SER A 14 11.40 4.78 -2.93
N ASP A 15 11.26 5.17 -4.19
CA ASP A 15 10.25 4.61 -5.08
C ASP A 15 10.68 3.21 -5.58
N ILE A 16 9.71 2.30 -5.65
CA ILE A 16 9.90 0.93 -6.13
C ILE A 16 9.43 0.86 -7.59
N GLY A 17 10.38 0.99 -8.50
CA GLY A 17 10.15 0.95 -9.93
C GLY A 17 9.70 -0.43 -10.44
N VAL A 18 9.27 -0.48 -11.70
CA VAL A 18 8.78 -1.72 -12.35
C VAL A 18 9.83 -2.84 -12.38
N ALA A 19 11.11 -2.49 -12.51
CA ALA A 19 12.21 -3.44 -12.56
C ALA A 19 12.70 -3.92 -11.19
N ASP A 20 12.20 -3.34 -10.09
CA ASP A 20 12.64 -3.71 -8.75
C ASP A 20 12.04 -5.08 -8.34
N PRO A 21 12.87 -6.06 -7.93
CA PRO A 21 12.40 -7.38 -7.54
C PRO A 21 11.45 -7.35 -6.32
N GLN A 22 11.55 -6.35 -5.45
CA GLN A 22 10.66 -6.19 -4.30
C GLN A 22 9.23 -5.83 -4.70
N ARG A 23 9.05 -5.20 -5.87
CA ARG A 23 7.73 -4.84 -6.39
C ARG A 23 6.78 -6.02 -6.41
N ARG A 24 7.26 -7.16 -6.93
CA ARG A 24 6.45 -8.38 -7.00
C ARG A 24 6.13 -8.90 -5.61
N ALA A 25 7.11 -8.97 -4.72
CA ALA A 25 6.93 -9.47 -3.36
C ALA A 25 5.88 -8.66 -2.56
N LEU A 26 5.91 -7.33 -2.68
CA LEU A 26 4.93 -6.44 -2.04
C LEU A 26 3.51 -6.64 -2.59
N LEU A 27 3.37 -6.65 -3.92
CA LEU A 27 2.06 -6.81 -4.56
C LEU A 27 1.47 -8.20 -4.33
N ASP A 28 2.29 -9.25 -4.31
CA ASP A 28 1.85 -10.61 -4.01
C ASP A 28 1.49 -10.77 -2.52
N ALA A 29 2.12 -10.02 -1.61
CA ALA A 29 1.72 -9.95 -0.20
C ALA A 29 0.40 -9.18 0.00
N LEU A 30 0.18 -8.10 -0.75
CA LEU A 30 -1.04 -7.29 -0.67
C LEU A 30 -2.26 -8.00 -1.28
N ARG A 31 -2.08 -8.73 -2.40
CA ARG A 31 -3.17 -9.30 -3.20
C ARG A 31 -4.19 -10.11 -2.37
N PRO A 32 -3.79 -11.07 -1.51
CA PRO A 32 -4.76 -11.87 -0.78
C PRO A 32 -5.62 -11.06 0.20
N ALA A 33 -5.12 -9.94 0.72
CA ALA A 33 -5.90 -9.06 1.59
C ALA A 33 -7.02 -8.37 0.80
N ILE A 34 -6.67 -7.81 -0.37
CA ILE A 34 -7.63 -7.11 -1.24
C ILE A 34 -8.61 -8.08 -1.89
N GLU A 35 -8.17 -9.27 -2.31
CA GLU A 35 -9.07 -10.28 -2.86
C GLU A 35 -10.11 -10.77 -1.84
N ARG A 36 -9.73 -10.88 -0.57
CA ARG A 36 -10.66 -11.23 0.52
C ARG A 36 -11.65 -10.09 0.78
N ASP A 37 -11.17 -8.85 0.73
CA ASP A 37 -12.00 -7.66 0.94
C ASP A 37 -13.06 -7.48 -0.15
N LEU A 38 -12.64 -7.65 -1.41
CA LEU A 38 -13.48 -7.47 -2.60
C LEU A 38 -14.19 -8.77 -3.04
N MET A 39 -13.95 -9.88 -2.34
CA MET A 39 -14.49 -11.22 -2.61
C MET A 39 -14.28 -11.71 -4.05
N GLN A 40 -13.18 -11.30 -4.69
CA GLN A 40 -12.86 -11.64 -6.09
C GLN A 40 -11.36 -11.55 -6.36
N LYS A 41 -10.92 -12.17 -7.47
CA LYS A 41 -9.52 -12.08 -7.92
C LYS A 41 -9.20 -10.72 -8.51
N VAL A 42 -8.00 -10.21 -8.25
CA VAL A 42 -7.59 -8.87 -8.72
C VAL A 42 -6.20 -8.82 -9.32
N LYS A 43 -6.03 -7.91 -10.28
CA LYS A 43 -4.75 -7.33 -10.71
C LYS A 43 -4.64 -5.91 -10.17
N PHE A 44 -3.41 -5.40 -10.09
CA PHE A 44 -3.17 -4.05 -9.61
C PHE A 44 -2.59 -3.19 -10.72
N VAL A 45 -3.20 -2.04 -10.95
CA VAL A 45 -2.51 -0.90 -11.55
C VAL A 45 -1.84 -0.16 -10.42
N VAL A 46 -0.52 -0.08 -10.45
CA VAL A 46 0.24 0.60 -9.40
C VAL A 46 0.38 2.07 -9.77
N ARG A 47 -0.08 2.96 -8.88
CA ARG A 47 0.15 4.40 -8.99
C ARG A 47 1.44 4.78 -8.29
N THR A 48 1.62 4.31 -7.06
CA THR A 48 2.82 4.57 -6.26
C THR A 48 3.16 3.34 -5.42
N LEU A 49 4.45 3.00 -5.38
CA LEU A 49 5.00 2.03 -4.44
C LEU A 49 6.28 2.62 -3.88
N ARG A 50 6.38 2.70 -2.56
CA ARG A 50 7.54 3.28 -1.89
C ARG A 50 7.96 2.41 -0.73
N ARG A 51 9.23 2.50 -0.35
CA ARG A 51 9.77 1.88 0.86
C ARG A 51 10.67 2.83 1.61
N GLN A 52 10.68 2.65 2.93
CA GLN A 52 11.63 3.26 3.83
C GLN A 52 11.90 2.28 4.97
N ASP A 53 13.17 1.93 5.18
CA ASP A 53 13.58 0.91 6.14
C ASP A 53 12.80 -0.40 5.97
N ARG A 54 12.03 -0.81 6.99
CA ARG A 54 11.18 -2.01 7.00
C ARG A 54 9.75 -1.75 6.56
N TRP A 55 9.41 -0.53 6.16
CA TRP A 55 8.05 -0.13 5.81
C TRP A 55 7.90 0.06 4.30
N ALA A 56 6.71 -0.20 3.80
CA ALA A 56 6.33 0.09 2.43
C ALA A 56 4.91 0.65 2.35
N PHE A 57 4.73 1.58 1.42
CA PHE A 57 3.46 2.18 1.09
C PHE A 57 3.07 1.79 -0.34
N ALA A 58 1.83 1.33 -0.51
CA ALA A 58 1.28 0.98 -1.80
C ALA A 58 0.03 1.81 -2.06
N HIS A 59 0.04 2.56 -3.16
CA HIS A 59 -1.14 3.18 -3.76
C HIS A 59 -1.43 2.47 -5.08
N VAL A 60 -2.53 1.72 -5.10
CA VAL A 60 -2.89 0.85 -6.23
C VAL A 60 -4.37 0.99 -6.56
N VAL A 61 -4.72 0.63 -7.79
CA VAL A 61 -6.10 0.48 -8.25
C VAL A 61 -6.33 -0.99 -8.58
N PRO A 62 -7.26 -1.69 -7.91
CA PRO A 62 -7.60 -3.06 -8.24
C PRO A 62 -8.42 -3.10 -9.53
N GLN A 63 -8.15 -4.11 -10.33
CA GLN A 63 -8.87 -4.44 -11.56
C GLN A 63 -9.20 -5.92 -11.58
N THR A 64 -10.23 -6.29 -12.33
CA THR A 64 -10.52 -7.71 -12.59
C THR A 64 -9.33 -8.37 -13.30
N PRO A 65 -9.22 -9.72 -13.31
CA PRO A 65 -8.15 -10.40 -14.03
C PRO A 65 -8.14 -10.11 -15.54
N ALA A 66 -9.30 -9.72 -16.10
CA ALA A 66 -9.47 -9.27 -17.48
C ALA A 66 -9.05 -7.80 -17.72
N GLY A 67 -8.69 -7.05 -16.67
CA GLY A 67 -8.28 -5.64 -16.75
C GLY A 67 -9.42 -4.64 -16.66
N GLY A 68 -10.64 -5.09 -16.35
CA GLY A 68 -11.80 -4.22 -16.14
C GLY A 68 -11.83 -3.60 -14.74
N SER A 69 -12.62 -2.54 -14.59
CA SER A 69 -12.90 -1.92 -13.28
C SER A 69 -13.64 -2.88 -12.35
N ILE A 70 -13.39 -2.79 -11.05
CA ILE A 70 -14.15 -3.51 -10.03
C ILE A 70 -15.50 -2.81 -9.83
N ASP A 71 -16.58 -3.58 -9.77
CA ASP A 71 -17.88 -3.08 -9.33
C ASP A 71 -17.97 -3.13 -7.80
N PHE A 72 -17.72 -1.99 -7.16
CA PHE A 72 -17.72 -1.88 -5.70
C PHE A 72 -19.13 -1.98 -5.09
N SER A 73 -20.19 -1.77 -5.87
CA SER A 73 -21.58 -1.96 -5.41
C SER A 73 -21.90 -3.44 -5.13
N GLN A 74 -21.10 -4.35 -5.67
CA GLN A 74 -21.21 -5.80 -5.45
C GLN A 74 -20.20 -6.33 -4.42
N THR A 75 -19.63 -5.44 -3.62
CA THR A 75 -18.66 -5.78 -2.57
C THR A 75 -19.17 -5.34 -1.20
N ARG A 76 -18.40 -5.60 -0.14
CA ARG A 76 -18.71 -5.07 1.21
C ARG A 76 -18.76 -3.55 1.29
N HIS A 77 -18.32 -2.83 0.25
CA HIS A 77 -18.36 -1.37 0.16
C HIS A 77 -19.66 -0.82 -0.45
N ALA A 78 -20.63 -1.69 -0.77
CA ALA A 78 -21.89 -1.30 -1.42
C ALA A 78 -22.61 -0.14 -0.71
N GLU A 79 -22.74 -0.21 0.60
CA GLU A 79 -23.39 0.84 1.41
C GLU A 79 -22.67 2.20 1.28
N ARG A 80 -21.34 2.19 1.22
CA ARG A 80 -20.55 3.43 1.03
C ARG A 80 -20.73 4.00 -0.37
N VAL A 81 -20.84 3.13 -1.37
CA VAL A 81 -21.13 3.53 -2.76
C VAL A 81 -22.52 4.16 -2.85
N GLU A 82 -23.53 3.50 -2.27
CA GLU A 82 -24.91 4.00 -2.25
C GLU A 82 -25.03 5.33 -1.49
N ALA A 83 -24.35 5.45 -0.35
CA ALA A 83 -24.33 6.67 0.45
C ALA A 83 -23.47 7.80 -0.15
N GLY A 84 -22.77 7.57 -1.28
CA GLY A 84 -21.93 8.58 -1.93
C GLY A 84 -20.65 8.94 -1.15
N ILE A 85 -20.18 8.05 -0.27
CA ILE A 85 -18.99 8.21 0.58
C ILE A 85 -17.89 7.18 0.24
N PHE A 86 -17.88 6.74 -1.01
CA PHE A 86 -16.85 5.89 -1.59
C PHE A 86 -16.15 6.68 -2.70
N ASP A 87 -14.92 7.11 -2.44
CA ASP A 87 -14.18 8.02 -3.31
C ASP A 87 -13.24 7.24 -4.25
N GLY A 88 -13.85 6.58 -5.23
CA GLY A 88 -13.14 5.93 -6.31
C GLY A 88 -12.41 4.63 -5.94
N PRO A 89 -11.72 4.03 -6.93
CA PRO A 89 -11.20 2.66 -6.81
C PRO A 89 -9.84 2.59 -6.09
N ASP A 90 -9.34 3.71 -5.59
CA ASP A 90 -7.99 3.79 -5.04
C ASP A 90 -7.87 3.02 -3.73
N VAL A 91 -6.78 2.26 -3.62
CA VAL A 91 -6.42 1.48 -2.44
C VAL A 91 -5.08 1.97 -1.95
N TYR A 92 -5.04 2.31 -0.66
CA TYR A 92 -3.81 2.64 0.05
C TYR A 92 -3.53 1.52 1.04
N ALA A 93 -2.29 1.06 1.10
CA ALA A 93 -1.88 0.02 2.04
C ALA A 93 -0.53 0.30 2.67
N LEU A 94 -0.43 -0.03 3.96
CA LEU A 94 0.81 -0.06 4.72
C LEU A 94 1.27 -1.50 4.87
N LEU A 95 2.53 -1.75 4.51
CA LEU A 95 3.17 -3.04 4.68
C LEU A 95 4.43 -2.91 5.52
N GLU A 96 4.70 -3.94 6.30
CA GLU A 96 5.88 -4.04 7.17
C GLU A 96 6.64 -5.32 6.83
N GLN A 97 7.96 -5.23 6.69
CA GLN A 97 8.83 -6.36 6.47
C GLN A 97 9.16 -7.05 7.80
N LYS A 98 8.84 -8.34 7.91
CA LYS A 98 9.20 -9.22 9.03
C LYS A 98 9.73 -10.55 8.50
N ASP A 99 10.90 -10.95 8.99
CA ASP A 99 11.55 -12.22 8.63
C ASP A 99 11.61 -12.46 7.12
N GLY A 100 11.98 -11.41 6.37
CA GLY A 100 12.10 -11.45 4.91
C GLY A 100 10.77 -11.46 4.13
N ARG A 101 9.62 -11.32 4.81
CA ARG A 101 8.29 -11.28 4.19
C ARG A 101 7.59 -9.95 4.45
N TRP A 102 6.79 -9.51 3.47
CA TRP A 102 5.92 -8.34 3.64
C TRP A 102 4.60 -8.76 4.27
N ILE A 103 4.20 -8.03 5.31
CA ILE A 103 2.95 -8.24 6.05
C ILE A 103 2.12 -6.98 5.92
N VAL A 104 0.88 -7.10 5.47
CA VAL A 104 -0.08 -5.98 5.44
C VAL A 104 -0.42 -5.61 6.87
N ARG A 105 -0.17 -4.35 7.24
CA ARG A 105 -0.48 -3.81 8.58
C ARG A 105 -1.84 -3.17 8.59
N ASP A 106 -2.13 -2.40 7.55
CA ASP A 106 -3.45 -1.81 7.32
C ASP A 106 -3.65 -1.51 5.83
N PHE A 107 -4.90 -1.38 5.41
CA PHE A 107 -5.27 -0.88 4.10
C PHE A 107 -6.66 -0.25 4.12
N VAL A 108 -6.90 0.64 3.16
CA VAL A 108 -8.18 1.28 2.96
C VAL A 108 -8.53 1.30 1.47
N VAL A 109 -9.82 1.13 1.17
CA VAL A 109 -10.37 1.10 -0.19
C VAL A 109 -11.34 2.26 -0.34
N GLY A 110 -11.17 3.04 -1.41
CA GLY A 110 -12.00 4.22 -1.73
C GLY A 110 -12.17 5.21 -0.57
N PRO A 111 -11.10 5.59 0.15
CA PRO A 111 -11.24 6.53 1.25
C PRO A 111 -11.60 7.92 0.75
N THR A 112 -12.55 8.59 1.42
CA THR A 112 -12.91 9.99 1.15
C THR A 112 -11.88 11.00 1.64
N ASP A 113 -10.91 10.55 2.42
CA ASP A 113 -9.86 11.38 3.02
C ASP A 113 -8.53 10.61 3.02
N VAL A 114 -7.45 11.29 3.38
CA VAL A 114 -6.08 10.78 3.39
C VAL A 114 -5.84 9.90 4.61
N ALA A 115 -6.51 8.75 4.65
CA ALA A 115 -6.51 7.84 5.81
C ALA A 115 -5.09 7.37 6.24
N TYR A 116 -4.11 7.39 5.34
CA TYR A 116 -2.73 7.02 5.67
C TYR A 116 -1.98 8.05 6.53
N LEU A 117 -2.55 9.24 6.78
CA LEU A 117 -1.94 10.24 7.67
C LEU A 117 -1.88 9.81 9.14
N ALA A 118 -2.77 8.92 9.58
CA ALA A 118 -2.77 8.42 10.96
C ALA A 118 -1.74 7.30 11.18
N TRP A 119 -1.28 6.65 10.11
CA TRP A 119 -0.43 5.46 10.19
C TRP A 119 0.95 5.65 10.84
N PRO A 120 1.64 6.81 10.71
CA PRO A 120 2.84 7.09 11.48
C PRO A 120 2.62 6.94 12.99
N ASP A 121 1.55 7.51 13.51
CA ASP A 121 1.24 7.50 14.93
C ASP A 121 0.71 6.13 15.39
N GLU A 122 -0.12 5.48 14.57
CA GLU A 122 -0.74 4.19 14.89
C GLU A 122 0.24 3.00 14.82
N PHE A 123 1.15 3.01 13.84
CA PHE A 123 2.00 1.86 13.52
C PHE A 123 3.50 2.14 13.68
N GLY A 124 3.91 3.39 13.86
CA GLY A 124 5.33 3.77 13.88
C GLY A 124 5.97 3.76 12.48
N ALA A 125 5.17 3.96 11.43
CA ALA A 125 5.68 4.11 10.08
C ALA A 125 6.34 5.50 9.90
N PRO A 126 7.46 5.62 9.17
CA PRO A 126 8.11 6.90 8.97
C PRO A 126 7.27 7.82 8.10
N MET A 127 7.09 9.08 8.51
CA MET A 127 6.27 10.08 7.79
C MET A 127 6.72 10.28 6.34
N GLY A 128 8.04 10.30 6.09
CA GLY A 128 8.62 10.48 4.76
C GLY A 128 8.19 9.41 3.74
N LEU A 129 7.66 8.27 4.19
CA LEU A 129 7.10 7.23 3.32
C LEU A 129 5.88 7.73 2.52
N PHE A 130 5.12 8.68 3.06
CA PHE A 130 3.84 9.16 2.50
C PHE A 130 3.97 10.49 1.75
N GLU A 131 5.05 11.23 1.96
CA GLU A 131 5.32 12.50 1.28
C GLU A 131 5.70 12.24 -0.18
N ARG A 132 4.98 12.79 -1.16
CA ARG A 132 5.41 12.67 -2.56
C ARG A 132 6.82 13.25 -2.71
N ALA A 133 7.72 12.50 -3.35
CA ALA A 133 8.95 13.10 -3.86
C ALA A 133 8.54 14.15 -4.90
N GLU A 134 8.78 15.43 -4.60
CA GLU A 134 8.63 16.54 -5.56
C GLU A 134 9.72 16.49 -6.63
#